data_AF-A0A2G5TF02-F1
#
_entry.id   AF-A0A2G5TF02-F1
#
_cell.length_a   1.000
_cell.length_b   1.000
_cell.length_c   1.000
_cell.angle_alpha   90.00
_cell.angle_beta   90.00
_cell.angle_gamma   90.00
#
_symmetry.space_group_name_H-M   'P 1'
#
loop_
_entity.id
_entity.type
_entity.pdbx_description
1 polymer ?
#
loop_
_entity_poly.entity_id
_entity_poly.type
_entity_poly.pdbx_seq_one_letter_code
_entity_poly.pdbx_strand_id
1 'polypeptide(L)'
;MIILCKFKSDYFLLLPILEIRNKSYYSLIRGPSDQDTMLSLKKLVHDLMVAKGGLAIHPGFTLEHLVEVTPGRISVRVPTAELYTLQILNNDDPVVDYAQTIASVSWLMTQNEPRPEVLMTSSRTYNGKIPQFGELITFECYSTEVFGIIRIHYRASVNRDGCDRKLLSGFATLGFTGSSLFPVAAPPSAQNDGQHPAGVTSADSPASTVFPSLSPSHDNVSVEKSASQASTVYPSLYSSNDTVSIERSLSESQLGCSSHLHLPTSQPFVYAVLTHKLKNMGITPTNVRHRPMFFHKTPNFIFFFDVESAEEKERLQKKIFAEEKWTQVFNFSSLEKNSPFFAKAMSAAEIFLTMLVATRIENDGETGASESRMQLADDREEIRKAMQTENFYEIESILNADGKRMLDLYRRDLFE
;
A
#
# COMPACT_ATOMS: atom_id res chain seq x y z
N MET A 1 -22.74 15.02 -20.62
CA MET A 1 -22.22 13.64 -20.44
C MET A 1 -22.04 13.41 -18.94
N ILE A 2 -22.83 12.53 -18.33
CA ILE A 2 -22.75 12.22 -16.89
C ILE A 2 -21.72 11.12 -16.72
N ILE A 3 -20.62 11.38 -16.00
CA ILE A 3 -19.62 10.35 -15.69
C ILE A 3 -19.93 9.79 -14.30
N LEU A 4 -20.30 8.51 -14.28
CA LEU A 4 -20.51 7.73 -13.07
C LEU A 4 -19.25 6.89 -12.83
N CYS A 5 -18.51 7.18 -11.76
CA CYS A 5 -17.42 6.30 -11.31
C CYS A 5 -17.99 5.22 -10.40
N LYS A 6 -17.90 3.96 -10.83
CA LYS A 6 -18.36 2.80 -10.06
C LYS A 6 -17.25 2.33 -9.13
N PHE A 7 -17.47 2.44 -7.83
CA PHE A 7 -16.65 1.76 -6.82
C PHE A 7 -17.58 0.93 -5.92
N LYS A 8 -17.44 -0.41 -6.01
CA LYS A 8 -18.14 -1.43 -5.19
C LYS A 8 -19.52 -1.00 -4.63
N SER A 9 -20.51 -0.93 -5.52
CA SER A 9 -21.97 -0.73 -5.31
C SER A 9 -22.55 0.69 -5.19
N ASP A 10 -21.73 1.73 -4.98
CA ASP A 10 -22.26 3.11 -4.90
C ASP A 10 -21.83 3.97 -6.08
N TYR A 11 -22.79 4.76 -6.58
CA TYR A 11 -22.57 5.74 -7.64
C TYR A 11 -22.27 7.10 -7.00
N PHE A 12 -21.04 7.61 -7.17
CA PHE A 12 -20.72 8.98 -6.79
C PHE A 12 -20.98 9.91 -7.98
N LEU A 13 -21.79 10.96 -7.76
CA LEU A 13 -22.01 12.01 -8.74
C LEU A 13 -20.80 12.97 -8.74
N LEU A 14 -19.99 12.95 -9.80
CA LEU A 14 -18.89 13.92 -10.04
C LEU A 14 -19.39 15.31 -10.48
N LEU A 15 -20.71 15.52 -10.58
CA LEU A 15 -21.32 16.78 -11.03
C LEU A 15 -20.93 18.02 -10.21
N PRO A 16 -20.81 17.98 -8.86
CA PRO A 16 -20.38 19.13 -8.08
C PRO A 16 -18.94 19.56 -8.39
N ILE A 17 -18.09 18.62 -8.82
CA ILE A 17 -16.66 18.86 -9.05
C ILE A 17 -16.46 19.75 -10.28
N LEU A 18 -17.20 19.53 -11.36
CA LEU A 18 -17.10 20.35 -12.57
C LEU A 18 -17.71 21.74 -12.38
N GLU A 19 -18.80 21.87 -11.62
CA GLU A 19 -19.47 23.16 -11.39
C GLU A 19 -18.67 24.07 -10.43
N ILE A 20 -18.12 23.49 -9.34
CA ILE A 20 -17.19 24.20 -8.44
C ILE A 20 -15.93 24.60 -9.21
N ARG A 21 -15.41 23.73 -10.09
CA ARG A 21 -14.23 24.04 -10.92
C ARG A 21 -14.48 25.19 -11.89
N ASN A 22 -15.58 25.19 -12.64
CA ASN A 22 -15.85 26.25 -13.63
C ASN A 22 -16.12 27.62 -12.99
N LYS A 23 -16.78 27.67 -11.82
CA LYS A 23 -16.98 28.93 -11.08
C LYS A 23 -15.70 29.40 -10.39
N SER A 24 -14.84 28.48 -9.93
CA SER A 24 -13.64 28.82 -9.16
C SER A 24 -12.42 29.14 -10.03
N TYR A 25 -12.22 28.50 -11.19
CA TYR A 25 -11.00 28.67 -11.98
C TYR A 25 -10.79 30.12 -12.46
N TYR A 26 -11.88 30.84 -12.77
CA TYR A 26 -11.82 32.25 -13.19
C TYR A 26 -11.74 33.25 -12.01
N SER A 27 -12.21 32.89 -10.81
CA SER A 27 -12.01 33.72 -9.60
C SER A 27 -10.66 33.46 -8.91
N LEU A 28 -10.07 32.28 -9.09
CA LEU A 28 -8.82 31.82 -8.47
C LEU A 28 -7.55 32.52 -9.01
N ILE A 29 -7.55 33.03 -10.24
CA ILE A 29 -6.40 33.80 -10.77
C ILE A 29 -6.19 35.11 -9.98
N ARG A 30 -7.21 35.60 -9.26
CA ARG A 30 -7.11 36.77 -8.36
C ARG A 30 -6.91 36.42 -6.88
N GLY A 31 -6.74 35.14 -6.55
CA GLY A 31 -6.77 34.64 -5.18
C GLY A 31 -8.21 34.51 -4.68
N PRO A 32 -8.57 33.40 -4.01
CA PRO A 32 -9.90 33.24 -3.42
C PRO A 32 -10.02 34.18 -2.22
N SER A 33 -10.47 35.41 -2.43
CA SER A 33 -10.83 36.33 -1.34
C SER A 33 -12.13 35.91 -0.64
N ASP A 34 -12.84 34.95 -1.23
CA ASP A 34 -14.11 34.43 -0.74
C ASP A 34 -13.91 33.16 0.10
N GLN A 35 -14.32 33.25 1.37
CA GLN A 35 -14.23 32.19 2.35
C GLN A 35 -15.02 30.93 1.93
N ASP A 36 -16.12 31.11 1.20
CA ASP A 36 -16.95 30.00 0.71
C ASP A 36 -16.27 29.20 -0.40
N THR A 37 -15.56 29.90 -1.29
CA THR A 37 -14.73 29.28 -2.33
C THR A 37 -13.60 28.46 -1.71
N MET A 38 -12.90 29.02 -0.70
CA MET A 38 -11.83 28.30 0.02
C MET A 38 -12.37 27.05 0.74
N LEU A 39 -13.52 27.16 1.41
CA LEU A 39 -14.15 26.03 2.07
C LEU A 39 -14.54 24.92 1.09
N SER A 40 -15.05 25.29 -0.09
CA SER A 40 -15.41 24.35 -1.15
C SER A 40 -14.19 23.61 -1.71
N LEU A 41 -13.08 24.32 -1.90
CA LEU A 41 -11.81 23.71 -2.31
C LEU A 41 -11.25 22.77 -1.24
N LYS A 42 -11.30 23.16 0.03
CA LYS A 42 -10.87 22.28 1.13
C LYS A 42 -11.70 21.01 1.21
N LYS A 43 -13.03 21.10 1.05
CA LYS A 43 -13.92 19.93 0.98
C LYS A 43 -13.56 19.02 -0.18
N LEU A 44 -13.32 19.58 -1.37
CA LEU A 44 -12.91 18.80 -2.53
C LEU A 44 -11.58 18.06 -2.29
N VAL A 45 -10.57 18.75 -1.75
CA VAL A 45 -9.29 18.10 -1.40
C VAL A 45 -9.49 17.01 -0.36
N HIS A 46 -10.34 17.24 0.63
CA HIS A 46 -10.67 16.23 1.63
C HIS A 46 -11.28 14.98 1.00
N ASP A 47 -12.30 15.12 0.16
CA ASP A 47 -12.95 13.98 -0.50
C ASP A 47 -11.98 13.22 -1.41
N LEU A 48 -11.07 13.93 -2.09
CA LEU A 48 -10.01 13.33 -2.89
C LEU A 48 -8.98 12.58 -2.03
N MET A 49 -8.62 13.12 -0.86
CA MET A 49 -7.75 12.43 0.11
C MET A 49 -8.41 11.14 0.60
N VAL A 50 -9.71 11.16 0.90
CA VAL A 50 -10.47 9.95 1.26
C VAL A 50 -10.42 8.93 0.13
N ALA A 51 -10.73 9.35 -1.10
CA ALA A 51 -10.77 8.49 -2.27
C ALA A 51 -9.39 7.86 -2.61
N LYS A 52 -8.30 8.56 -2.32
CA LYS A 52 -6.92 8.08 -2.52
C LYS A 52 -6.38 7.25 -1.35
N GLY A 53 -7.21 6.92 -0.36
CA GLY A 53 -6.79 6.14 0.80
C GLY A 53 -5.98 6.96 1.82
N GLY A 54 -6.02 8.29 1.76
CA GLY A 54 -5.34 9.16 2.72
C GLY A 54 -5.80 8.94 4.16
N LEU A 55 -7.05 8.52 4.38
CA LEU A 55 -7.55 8.15 5.72
C LEU A 55 -6.94 6.85 6.26
N ALA A 56 -6.43 5.97 5.40
CA ALA A 56 -5.71 4.78 5.85
C ALA A 56 -4.32 5.13 6.39
N ILE A 57 -3.75 6.27 5.96
CA ILE A 57 -2.44 6.79 6.38
C ILE A 57 -2.59 7.81 7.51
N HIS A 58 -3.67 8.58 7.50
CA HIS A 58 -3.98 9.58 8.51
C HIS A 58 -5.50 9.57 8.85
N PRO A 59 -5.94 8.73 9.80
CA PRO A 59 -7.36 8.56 10.13
C PRO A 59 -8.03 9.81 10.71
N GLY A 60 -7.24 10.67 11.36
CA GLY A 60 -7.68 11.94 11.95
C GLY A 60 -7.83 13.09 10.95
N PHE A 61 -7.62 12.86 9.65
CA PHE A 61 -7.58 13.94 8.67
C PHE A 61 -8.91 14.69 8.53
N THR A 62 -8.93 15.93 9.02
CA THR A 62 -10.01 16.92 8.87
C THR A 62 -9.61 18.12 7.98
N LEU A 63 -10.58 18.99 7.68
CA LEU A 63 -10.37 20.25 6.93
C LEU A 63 -9.41 21.24 7.62
N GLU A 64 -9.20 21.12 8.93
CA GLU A 64 -8.32 22.02 9.70
C GLU A 64 -6.84 21.77 9.39
N HIS A 65 -6.50 20.55 8.98
CA HIS A 65 -5.15 20.21 8.55
C HIS A 65 -4.76 20.88 7.23
N LEU A 66 -5.74 21.28 6.42
CA LEU A 66 -5.50 21.98 5.15
C LEU A 66 -5.16 23.44 5.42
N VAL A 67 -3.87 23.79 5.33
CA VAL A 67 -3.37 25.15 5.55
C VAL A 67 -3.60 26.01 4.31
N GLU A 68 -3.17 25.52 3.15
CA GLU A 68 -3.28 26.22 1.87
C GLU A 68 -3.79 25.24 0.81
N VAL A 69 -4.78 25.67 0.03
CA VAL A 69 -5.31 24.89 -1.09
C VAL A 69 -5.49 25.80 -2.28
N THR A 70 -4.70 25.58 -3.32
CA THR A 70 -4.88 26.18 -4.64
C THR A 70 -4.73 25.11 -5.72
N PRO A 71 -5.23 25.32 -6.94
CA PRO A 71 -4.91 24.45 -8.06
C PRO A 71 -3.39 24.32 -8.21
N GLY A 72 -2.89 23.08 -8.11
CA GLY A 72 -1.47 22.78 -8.26
C GLY A 72 -0.59 23.06 -7.04
N ARG A 73 -1.16 23.49 -5.90
CA ARG A 73 -0.43 23.57 -4.61
C ARG A 73 -1.34 23.21 -3.44
N ILE A 74 -0.90 22.27 -2.61
CA ILE A 74 -1.58 21.90 -1.38
C ILE A 74 -0.57 21.94 -0.24
N SER A 75 -0.92 22.64 0.85
CA SER A 75 -0.20 22.57 2.12
C SER A 75 -1.06 21.92 3.19
N VAL A 76 -0.52 20.89 3.83
CA VAL A 76 -1.14 20.16 4.94
C VAL A 76 -0.24 20.26 6.16
N ARG A 77 -0.82 20.51 7.33
CA ARG A 77 -0.11 20.47 8.61
C ARG A 77 -0.75 19.43 9.51
N VAL A 78 0.06 18.52 10.03
CA VAL A 78 -0.41 17.36 10.80
C VAL A 78 0.50 17.09 12.00
N PRO A 79 -0.07 16.79 13.17
CA PRO A 79 0.68 16.28 14.31
C PRO A 79 1.45 14.99 13.98
N THR A 80 2.70 14.93 14.39
CA THR A 80 3.56 13.74 14.24
C THR A 80 2.89 12.51 14.85
N ALA A 81 2.22 12.67 16.00
CA ALA A 81 1.52 11.58 16.68
C ALA A 81 0.49 10.88 15.77
N GLU A 82 -0.20 11.61 14.90
CA GLU A 82 -1.27 11.09 14.06
C GLU A 82 -0.76 10.25 12.89
N LEU A 83 0.44 10.54 12.36
CA LEU A 83 1.06 9.78 11.27
C LEU A 83 1.83 8.55 11.77
N TYR A 84 2.52 8.68 12.90
CA TYR A 84 3.39 7.61 13.41
C TYR A 84 2.65 6.55 14.24
N THR A 85 1.39 6.80 14.63
CA THR A 85 0.54 5.77 15.26
C THR A 85 0.36 4.54 14.36
N LEU A 86 0.43 4.72 13.03
CA LEU A 86 0.26 3.65 12.05
C LEU A 86 1.56 2.98 11.60
N GLN A 87 2.73 3.60 11.83
CA GLN A 87 4.02 3.02 11.44
C GLN A 87 4.36 1.73 12.17
N ILE A 88 3.73 1.51 13.33
CA ILE A 88 3.85 0.25 14.08
C ILE A 88 3.32 -0.95 13.27
N LEU A 89 2.53 -0.72 12.21
CA LEU A 89 1.86 -1.77 11.45
C LEU A 89 2.55 -2.15 10.13
N ASN A 90 3.33 -1.26 9.50
CA ASN A 90 3.98 -1.49 8.20
C ASN A 90 5.42 -0.96 8.20
N ASN A 91 6.35 -1.68 7.56
CA ASN A 91 7.77 -1.30 7.42
C ASN A 91 8.01 -0.07 6.51
N ASP A 92 6.95 0.55 5.99
CA ASP A 92 7.04 1.71 5.10
C ASP A 92 7.06 3.02 5.90
N ASP A 93 7.66 4.07 5.32
CA ASP A 93 7.74 5.40 5.93
C ASP A 93 6.41 6.16 5.67
N PRO A 94 5.53 6.32 6.68
CA PRO A 94 4.21 6.91 6.49
C PRO A 94 4.30 8.38 6.05
N VAL A 95 5.41 9.06 6.34
CA VAL A 95 5.64 10.43 5.86
C VAL A 95 5.78 10.44 4.34
N VAL A 96 6.44 9.43 3.76
CA VAL A 96 6.59 9.32 2.31
C VAL A 96 5.24 9.02 1.67
N ASP A 97 4.51 8.03 2.15
CA ASP A 97 3.22 7.63 1.58
C ASP A 97 2.19 8.76 1.68
N TYR A 98 2.18 9.47 2.81
CA TYR A 98 1.32 10.62 2.99
C TYR A 98 1.70 11.78 2.05
N ALA A 99 2.99 12.08 1.91
CA ALA A 99 3.45 13.11 0.97
C ALA A 99 3.09 12.77 -0.49
N GLN A 100 3.22 11.50 -0.89
CA GLN A 100 2.84 11.03 -2.23
C GLN A 100 1.32 11.10 -2.44
N THR A 101 0.54 10.79 -1.42
CA THR A 101 -0.92 10.89 -1.47
C THR A 101 -1.36 12.34 -1.67
N ILE A 102 -0.83 13.29 -0.88
CA ILE A 102 -1.11 14.72 -1.04
C ILE A 102 -0.66 15.21 -2.41
N ALA A 103 0.51 14.76 -2.89
CA ALA A 103 1.01 15.07 -4.21
C ALA A 103 0.04 14.63 -5.32
N SER A 104 -0.44 13.39 -5.29
CA SER A 104 -1.43 12.88 -6.26
C SER A 104 -2.73 13.69 -6.21
N VAL A 105 -3.22 14.03 -5.01
CA VAL A 105 -4.40 14.89 -4.85
C VAL A 105 -4.16 16.29 -5.42
N SER A 106 -3.00 16.90 -5.16
CA SER A 106 -2.62 18.21 -5.71
C SER A 106 -2.65 18.21 -7.23
N TRP A 107 -2.22 17.12 -7.86
CA TRP A 107 -2.29 16.98 -9.30
C TRP A 107 -3.73 16.81 -9.80
N LEU A 108 -4.55 15.96 -9.16
CA LEU A 108 -5.95 15.77 -9.54
C LEU A 108 -6.77 17.07 -9.50
N MET A 109 -6.37 18.00 -8.63
CA MET A 109 -6.95 19.35 -8.56
C MET A 109 -6.63 20.20 -9.80
N THR A 110 -5.55 19.92 -10.54
CA THR A 110 -5.18 20.63 -11.77
C THR A 110 -5.86 20.08 -13.03
N GLN A 111 -6.36 18.85 -12.98
CA GLN A 111 -6.90 18.19 -14.16
C GLN A 111 -8.32 18.66 -14.47
N ASN A 112 -8.56 19.14 -15.69
CA ASN A 112 -9.92 19.46 -16.17
C ASN A 112 -10.75 18.19 -16.41
N GLU A 113 -10.11 17.10 -16.79
CA GLU A 113 -10.73 15.80 -17.04
C GLU A 113 -9.97 14.70 -16.28
N PRO A 114 -10.68 13.70 -15.72
CA PRO A 114 -10.02 12.58 -15.04
C PRO A 114 -9.20 11.77 -16.03
N ARG A 115 -7.87 11.80 -15.91
CA ARG A 115 -6.96 10.99 -16.71
C ARG A 115 -6.45 9.80 -15.88
N PRO A 116 -6.37 8.58 -16.45
CA PRO A 116 -5.77 7.44 -15.76
C PRO A 116 -4.30 7.75 -15.46
N GLU A 117 -3.90 7.50 -14.21
CA GLU A 117 -2.60 7.85 -13.66
C GLU A 117 -1.67 6.64 -13.74
N VAL A 118 -0.44 6.84 -14.24
CA VAL A 118 0.67 5.92 -13.99
C VAL A 118 1.78 6.73 -13.33
N LEU A 119 1.96 6.51 -12.03
CA LEU A 119 3.10 7.02 -11.28
C LEU A 119 4.35 6.30 -11.80
N MET A 120 5.16 6.98 -12.61
CA MET A 120 6.27 6.31 -13.32
C MET A 120 7.54 6.21 -12.47
N THR A 121 7.85 7.22 -11.68
CA THR A 121 9.08 7.28 -10.88
C THR A 121 8.92 8.22 -9.69
N SER A 122 9.51 7.86 -8.55
CA SER A 122 9.71 8.78 -7.42
C SER A 122 11.19 8.88 -7.09
N SER A 123 11.70 10.10 -6.96
CA SER A 123 13.02 10.37 -6.39
C SER A 123 12.81 10.99 -5.02
N ARG A 124 13.51 10.48 -4.00
CA ARG A 124 13.39 10.95 -2.62
C ARG A 124 14.75 11.21 -2.00
N THR A 125 14.83 12.28 -1.22
CA THR A 125 15.97 12.59 -0.38
C THR A 125 15.47 12.82 1.04
N TYR A 126 15.89 11.94 1.94
CA TYR A 126 15.62 12.05 3.37
C TYR A 126 16.80 12.76 4.04
N ASN A 127 16.56 13.96 4.55
CA ASN A 127 17.61 14.84 5.08
C ASN A 127 17.46 15.11 6.58
N GLY A 128 16.40 14.58 7.21
CA GLY A 128 16.01 14.93 8.57
C GLY A 128 16.33 13.88 9.62
N LYS A 129 16.35 14.30 10.88
CA LYS A 129 16.10 13.40 12.00
C LYS A 129 14.60 13.07 12.04
N ILE A 130 14.25 11.90 12.57
CA ILE A 130 12.85 11.51 12.81
C ILE A 130 12.16 12.62 13.62
N PRO A 131 10.94 13.05 13.23
CA PRO A 131 10.16 14.04 13.99
C PRO A 131 9.88 13.56 15.42
N GLN A 132 9.84 14.49 16.36
CA GLN A 132 9.53 14.19 17.76
C GLN A 132 8.01 14.15 17.99
N PHE A 133 7.60 13.34 18.98
CA PHE A 133 6.21 13.28 19.42
C PHE A 133 5.79 14.65 19.95
N GLY A 134 4.80 15.28 19.32
CA GLY A 134 4.34 16.65 19.62
C GLY A 134 4.73 17.70 18.57
N GLU A 135 5.62 17.39 17.63
CA GLU A 135 5.91 18.28 16.51
C GLU A 135 4.79 18.26 15.45
N LEU A 136 4.61 19.39 14.76
CA LEU A 136 3.73 19.49 13.59
C LEU A 136 4.57 19.35 12.31
N ILE A 137 4.23 18.37 11.49
CA ILE A 137 4.82 18.19 10.16
C ILE A 137 3.99 18.98 9.16
N THR A 138 4.65 19.87 8.42
CA THR A 138 4.08 20.60 7.29
C THR A 138 4.52 19.94 6.00
N PHE A 139 3.53 19.45 5.25
CA PHE A 139 3.66 18.94 3.90
C PHE A 139 3.33 20.05 2.93
N GLU A 140 4.23 20.31 1.99
CA GLU A 140 4.01 21.20 0.86
C GLU A 140 4.14 20.38 -0.42
N CYS A 141 3.06 20.35 -1.20
CA CYS A 141 3.04 19.70 -2.51
C CYS A 141 2.73 20.74 -3.57
N TYR A 142 3.44 20.68 -4.69
CA TYR A 142 3.12 21.49 -5.86
C TYR A 142 3.41 20.74 -7.15
N SER A 143 2.61 20.98 -8.18
CA SER A 143 2.79 20.39 -9.50
C SER A 143 3.41 21.41 -10.46
N THR A 144 4.38 20.97 -11.25
CA THR A 144 4.94 21.70 -12.37
C THR A 144 4.76 20.87 -13.64
N GLU A 145 4.58 21.54 -14.78
CA GLU A 145 4.58 20.89 -16.10
C GLU A 145 5.83 21.35 -16.85
N VAL A 146 6.65 20.39 -17.27
CA VAL A 146 7.89 20.63 -17.98
C VAL A 146 7.89 19.76 -19.23
N PHE A 147 7.78 20.38 -20.40
CA PHE A 147 7.70 19.69 -21.70
C PHE A 147 6.59 18.62 -21.78
N GLY A 148 5.40 18.92 -21.26
CA GLY A 148 4.27 17.97 -21.24
C GLY A 148 4.39 16.85 -20.22
N ILE A 149 5.49 16.82 -19.45
CA ILE A 149 5.67 15.91 -18.34
C ILE A 149 5.29 16.62 -17.06
N ILE A 150 4.34 16.05 -16.32
CA ILE A 150 3.91 16.60 -15.04
C ILE A 150 4.82 16.05 -13.93
N ARG A 151 5.47 16.96 -13.22
CA ARG A 151 6.28 16.66 -12.04
C ARG A 151 5.58 17.20 -10.81
N ILE A 152 5.30 16.32 -9.86
CA ILE A 152 4.77 16.70 -8.58
C ILE A 152 5.90 16.71 -7.57
N HIS A 153 6.21 17.89 -7.06
CA HIS A 153 7.18 18.08 -6.01
C HIS A 153 6.49 17.99 -4.66
N TYR A 154 7.11 17.29 -3.73
CA TYR A 154 6.64 17.22 -2.35
C TYR A 154 7.80 17.50 -1.40
N ARG A 155 7.49 18.19 -0.31
CA ARG A 155 8.41 18.51 0.77
C ARG A 155 7.68 18.30 2.09
N ALA A 156 8.31 17.59 3.03
CA ALA A 156 7.88 17.55 4.42
C ALA A 156 8.90 18.31 5.28
N SER A 157 8.42 19.11 6.21
CA SER A 157 9.26 19.87 7.14
C SER A 157 8.62 19.98 8.51
N VAL A 158 9.41 20.18 9.54
CA VAL A 158 8.96 20.47 10.91
C VAL A 158 9.52 21.81 11.33
N ASN A 159 8.71 22.60 12.03
CA ASN A 159 9.20 23.83 12.64
C ASN A 159 9.81 23.47 14.00
N ARG A 160 11.13 23.62 14.12
CA ARG A 160 11.88 23.37 15.37
C ARG A 160 12.68 24.62 15.68
N ASP A 161 12.46 25.19 16.86
CA ASP A 161 13.11 26.41 17.33
C ASP A 161 12.89 27.61 16.39
N GLY A 162 11.68 27.73 15.84
CA GLY A 162 11.32 28.78 14.89
C GLY A 162 11.90 28.60 13.47
N CYS A 163 12.61 27.49 13.22
CA CYS A 163 13.22 27.20 11.93
C CYS A 163 12.54 25.99 11.26
N ASP A 164 12.17 26.14 9.99
CA ASP A 164 11.64 25.02 9.20
C ASP A 164 12.77 24.06 8.79
N ARG A 165 12.85 22.94 9.51
CA ARG A 165 13.78 21.85 9.26
C ARG A 165 13.17 20.89 8.24
N LYS A 166 13.85 20.71 7.12
CA LYS A 166 13.43 19.79 6.06
C LYS A 166 13.63 18.33 6.49
N LEU A 167 12.57 17.54 6.44
CA LEU A 167 12.60 16.10 6.73
C LEU A 167 12.82 15.30 5.45
N LEU A 168 11.96 15.55 4.47
CA LEU A 168 11.86 14.82 3.23
C LEU A 168 11.67 15.84 2.10
N SER A 169 12.27 15.57 0.96
CA SER A 169 11.74 16.08 -0.30
C SER A 169 11.87 15.05 -1.38
N GLY A 170 11.00 15.14 -2.35
CA GLY A 170 11.13 14.39 -3.57
C GLY A 170 10.33 15.02 -4.68
N PHE A 171 10.31 14.30 -5.79
CA PHE A 171 9.35 14.53 -6.83
C PHE A 171 8.87 13.19 -7.36
N ALA A 172 7.64 13.20 -7.85
CA ALA A 172 7.04 12.13 -8.62
C ALA A 172 6.81 12.61 -10.05
N THR A 173 7.10 11.76 -11.03
CA THR A 173 6.81 12.04 -12.43
C THR A 173 5.58 11.25 -12.84
N LEU A 174 4.59 11.94 -13.40
CA LEU A 174 3.40 11.32 -13.98
C LEU A 174 3.60 11.16 -15.48
N GLY A 175 3.56 9.91 -15.94
CA GLY A 175 3.54 9.58 -17.36
C GLY A 175 2.13 9.28 -17.82
N PHE A 176 1.78 9.75 -19.01
CA PHE A 176 0.55 9.34 -19.69
C PHE A 176 0.87 8.15 -20.59
N THR A 177 0.25 6.99 -20.34
CA THR A 177 0.44 5.78 -21.15
C THR A 177 -0.37 5.77 -22.46
N GLY A 178 -0.89 6.92 -22.89
CA GLY A 178 -1.70 7.06 -24.08
C GLY A 178 -1.11 8.09 -25.04
N SER A 179 -0.86 7.64 -26.27
CA SER A 179 -0.38 8.39 -27.44
C SER A 179 1.14 8.52 -27.52
N SER A 180 1.72 7.71 -28.40
CA SER A 180 3.03 7.91 -28.99
C SER A 180 3.24 9.40 -29.30
N LEU A 181 4.14 10.06 -28.55
CA LEU A 181 4.57 11.43 -28.81
C LEU A 181 5.38 11.55 -30.12
N PHE A 182 5.59 10.43 -30.80
CA PHE A 182 6.14 10.38 -32.14
C PHE A 182 5.04 9.94 -33.10
N PRO A 183 4.65 10.74 -34.10
CA PRO A 183 3.87 10.20 -35.21
C PRO A 183 4.69 9.07 -35.82
N VAL A 184 4.25 7.83 -35.64
CA VAL A 184 4.79 6.69 -36.39
C VAL A 184 4.41 6.98 -37.83
N ALA A 185 5.40 7.37 -38.64
CA ALA A 185 5.21 7.52 -40.07
C ALA A 185 4.60 6.21 -40.60
N ALA A 186 3.41 6.30 -41.20
CA ALA A 186 2.75 5.15 -41.76
C ALA A 186 3.72 4.46 -42.74
N PRO A 187 3.92 3.13 -42.63
CA PRO A 187 4.73 2.42 -43.60
C PRO A 187 4.10 2.63 -45.00
N PRO A 188 4.92 2.85 -46.05
CA PRO A 188 4.41 3.06 -47.39
C PRO A 188 3.57 1.85 -47.80
N SER A 189 2.32 2.12 -48.19
CA SER A 189 1.40 1.09 -48.66
C SER A 189 1.95 0.49 -49.95
N ALA A 190 2.31 -0.80 -49.90
CA ALA A 190 2.69 -1.55 -51.09
C ALA A 190 1.47 -1.68 -52.02
N GLN A 191 1.55 -1.05 -53.19
CA GLN A 191 0.64 -1.34 -54.31
C GLN A 191 0.87 -2.78 -54.75
N ASN A 192 -0.21 -3.56 -54.72
CA ASN A 192 -0.27 -4.94 -55.16
C ASN A 192 -0.95 -4.94 -56.53
N ASP A 193 -0.17 -4.77 -57.60
CA ASP A 193 -0.63 -5.03 -58.96
C ASP A 193 -0.20 -6.44 -59.37
N GLY A 194 -1.20 -7.30 -59.58
CA GLY A 194 -0.98 -8.62 -60.15
C GLY A 194 -0.91 -8.57 -61.67
N GLN A 195 -0.03 -9.36 -62.28
CA GLN A 195 -0.29 -10.23 -63.45
C GLN A 195 0.99 -10.91 -63.96
N HIS A 196 0.94 -12.24 -64.03
CA HIS A 196 1.74 -13.08 -64.94
C HIS A 196 1.22 -12.91 -66.40
N PRO A 197 1.96 -13.27 -67.48
CA PRO A 197 2.74 -14.51 -67.60
C PRO A 197 4.06 -14.51 -68.43
N ALA A 198 4.81 -15.59 -68.19
CA ALA A 198 5.74 -16.36 -69.03
C ALA A 198 6.47 -15.72 -70.24
N GLY A 199 7.81 -15.75 -70.17
CA GLY A 199 8.64 -16.56 -71.09
C GLY A 199 9.51 -15.85 -72.13
N VAL A 200 10.83 -16.19 -72.12
CA VAL A 200 11.82 -16.13 -73.23
C VAL A 200 12.37 -14.70 -73.47
N THR A 201 13.67 -14.32 -73.46
CA THR A 201 15.00 -14.95 -73.66
C THR A 201 16.12 -13.97 -73.28
N SER A 202 17.32 -14.52 -72.98
CA SER A 202 18.68 -14.04 -73.33
C SER A 202 19.30 -12.75 -72.75
N ALA A 203 20.43 -12.98 -72.07
CA ALA A 203 21.75 -12.34 -72.21
C ALA A 203 21.85 -10.80 -72.25
N ASP A 204 22.46 -10.21 -71.22
CA ASP A 204 23.83 -9.67 -71.29
C ASP A 204 24.24 -8.99 -69.98
N SER A 205 25.44 -9.34 -69.48
CA SER A 205 26.28 -8.50 -68.61
C SER A 205 27.17 -7.61 -69.51
N PRO A 206 28.05 -6.69 -69.05
CA PRO A 206 28.42 -6.32 -67.67
C PRO A 206 28.60 -4.79 -67.43
N ALA A 207 28.77 -4.37 -66.17
CA ALA A 207 29.69 -3.31 -65.70
C ALA A 207 29.51 -3.16 -64.18
N SER A 208 30.38 -3.72 -63.33
CA SER A 208 31.59 -3.07 -62.82
C SER A 208 31.42 -1.60 -62.43
N THR A 209 31.26 -1.35 -61.13
CA THR A 209 31.79 -0.13 -60.51
C THR A 209 32.32 -0.46 -59.11
N VAL A 210 33.64 -0.37 -59.02
CA VAL A 210 34.50 -0.42 -57.83
C VAL A 210 34.43 0.93 -57.12
N PHE A 211 34.42 0.97 -55.78
CA PHE A 211 35.07 2.00 -54.93
C PHE A 211 35.06 1.54 -53.46
N PRO A 212 35.96 2.04 -52.59
CA PRO A 212 36.86 1.18 -51.84
C PRO A 212 36.69 1.27 -50.31
N SER A 213 37.17 0.22 -49.67
CA SER A 213 37.58 0.18 -48.26
C SER A 213 38.86 0.99 -48.06
N LEU A 214 38.87 1.90 -47.08
CA LEU A 214 40.10 2.38 -46.44
C LEU A 214 39.87 2.63 -44.94
N SER A 215 40.54 1.81 -44.14
CA SER A 215 41.19 2.13 -42.87
C SER A 215 42.65 1.62 -43.02
N PRO A 216 43.60 1.85 -42.10
CA PRO A 216 43.80 2.89 -41.08
C PRO A 216 45.21 3.53 -41.20
N SER A 217 45.56 4.53 -40.39
CA SER A 217 46.92 4.64 -39.81
C SER A 217 46.99 5.66 -38.68
N HIS A 218 47.71 5.22 -37.65
CA HIS A 218 48.17 5.96 -36.48
C HIS A 218 49.04 7.16 -36.86
N ASP A 219 49.00 8.21 -36.05
CA ASP A 219 50.23 8.83 -35.59
C ASP A 219 50.12 9.34 -34.16
N ASN A 220 51.19 9.04 -33.41
CA ASN A 220 51.44 9.36 -32.03
C ASN A 220 51.76 10.85 -31.85
N VAL A 221 51.14 11.52 -30.88
CA VAL A 221 51.83 12.57 -30.10
C VAL A 221 51.41 12.46 -28.64
N SER A 222 52.39 12.12 -27.82
CA SER A 222 52.35 12.15 -26.36
C SER A 222 52.61 13.58 -25.88
N VAL A 223 51.73 14.15 -25.05
CA VAL A 223 52.11 15.19 -24.07
C VAL A 223 51.29 14.98 -22.79
N GLU A 224 52.03 14.88 -21.69
CA GLU A 224 51.60 14.75 -20.31
C GLU A 224 50.78 15.95 -19.82
N LYS A 225 49.71 15.70 -19.05
CA LYS A 225 49.52 16.30 -17.72
C LYS A 225 48.30 15.74 -17.00
N SER A 226 48.61 14.92 -16.01
CA SER A 226 48.02 14.83 -14.67
C SER A 226 46.65 15.49 -14.43
N ALA A 227 45.62 14.66 -14.30
CA ALA A 227 44.52 14.89 -13.36
C ALA A 227 43.96 13.55 -12.88
N SER A 228 44.00 13.37 -11.56
CA SER A 228 43.55 12.24 -10.76
C SER A 228 42.11 11.81 -11.06
N GLN A 229 41.91 10.59 -11.54
CA GLN A 229 40.63 9.88 -11.48
C GLN A 229 40.76 8.71 -10.50
N ALA A 230 40.06 8.83 -9.39
CA ALA A 230 39.81 7.75 -8.46
C ALA A 230 38.92 6.70 -9.16
N SER A 231 39.49 5.52 -9.38
CA SER A 231 38.78 4.35 -9.87
C SER A 231 38.03 3.73 -8.69
N THR A 232 36.73 3.97 -8.60
CA THR A 232 35.89 3.31 -7.60
C THR A 232 35.40 1.98 -8.18
N VAL A 233 35.97 0.91 -7.65
CA VAL A 233 35.56 -0.48 -7.87
C VAL A 233 34.09 -0.64 -7.44
N TYR A 234 33.23 -1.08 -8.36
CA TYR A 234 31.87 -1.52 -8.04
C TYR A 234 31.93 -2.91 -7.37
N PRO A 235 31.39 -3.10 -6.16
CA PRO A 235 31.16 -4.44 -5.64
C PRO A 235 29.91 -5.04 -6.28
N SER A 236 30.12 -6.19 -6.90
CA SER A 236 29.12 -7.15 -7.38
C SER A 236 28.02 -7.42 -6.35
N LEU A 237 26.79 -7.08 -6.70
CA LEU A 237 25.54 -7.46 -6.01
C LEU A 237 25.18 -8.89 -6.43
N TYR A 238 25.68 -9.92 -5.75
CA TYR A 238 25.04 -11.24 -5.68
C TYR A 238 25.77 -12.09 -4.64
N SER A 239 25.34 -12.01 -3.38
CA SER A 239 25.45 -13.12 -2.42
C SER A 239 24.64 -12.78 -1.18
N SER A 240 23.45 -13.36 -1.05
CA SER A 240 22.75 -13.46 0.24
C SER A 240 22.16 -14.86 0.33
N ASN A 241 22.97 -15.78 0.84
CA ASN A 241 22.47 -16.97 1.49
C ASN A 241 21.97 -16.53 2.87
N ASP A 242 20.76 -15.97 2.93
CA ASP A 242 20.06 -15.76 4.19
C ASP A 242 19.31 -17.04 4.53
N THR A 243 19.94 -17.88 5.33
CA THR A 243 19.24 -18.88 6.14
C THR A 243 18.29 -18.15 7.08
N VAL A 244 17.01 -18.12 6.69
CA VAL A 244 15.89 -17.63 7.51
C VAL A 244 15.77 -18.53 8.72
N SER A 245 16.39 -18.10 9.81
CA SER A 245 16.17 -18.69 11.13
C SER A 245 14.79 -18.24 11.58
N ILE A 246 13.87 -19.18 11.77
CA ILE A 246 12.52 -18.89 12.28
C ILE A 246 12.67 -18.50 13.75
N GLU A 247 12.92 -17.22 14.02
CA GLU A 247 12.74 -16.67 15.37
C GLU A 247 11.24 -16.70 15.69
N ARG A 248 10.79 -17.84 16.22
CA ARG A 248 9.51 -17.98 16.93
C ARG A 248 9.60 -17.24 18.26
N SER A 249 9.67 -15.91 18.25
CA SER A 249 9.28 -15.09 19.40
C SER A 249 9.28 -13.61 19.03
N LEU A 250 8.10 -13.07 18.67
CA LEU A 250 7.74 -11.82 19.33
C LEU A 250 7.44 -12.22 20.76
N SER A 251 8.38 -11.96 21.67
CA SER A 251 8.21 -12.29 23.08
C SER A 251 6.89 -11.68 23.56
N GLU A 252 6.10 -12.44 24.32
CA GLU A 252 4.83 -11.97 24.94
C GLU A 252 5.01 -10.61 25.63
N SER A 253 6.23 -10.24 26.03
CA SER A 253 6.60 -8.95 26.61
C SER A 253 6.46 -7.72 25.69
N GLN A 254 6.39 -7.85 24.36
CA GLN A 254 6.17 -6.72 23.43
C GLN A 254 4.70 -6.55 23.02
N LEU A 255 3.92 -7.62 23.17
CA LEU A 255 2.46 -7.56 23.06
C LEU A 255 1.92 -7.16 24.42
N GLY A 256 2.01 -5.87 24.76
CA GLY A 256 1.34 -5.30 25.93
C GLY A 256 -0.18 -5.54 25.98
N CYS A 257 -0.74 -6.15 24.92
CA CYS A 257 -2.13 -6.47 24.71
C CYS A 257 -2.62 -7.64 25.57
N SER A 258 -3.59 -7.37 26.45
CA SER A 258 -4.21 -8.39 27.31
C SER A 258 -5.19 -9.29 26.58
N SER A 259 -5.74 -8.87 25.44
CA SER A 259 -6.84 -9.56 24.76
C SER A 259 -6.93 -9.24 23.26
N HIS A 260 -7.60 -10.12 22.51
CA HIS A 260 -7.99 -9.83 21.13
C HIS A 260 -9.46 -10.16 20.87
N LEU A 261 -10.07 -9.41 19.96
CA LEU A 261 -11.43 -9.60 19.48
C LEU A 261 -11.40 -9.76 17.97
N HIS A 262 -11.96 -10.87 17.49
CA HIS A 262 -12.23 -11.02 16.07
C HIS A 262 -13.52 -10.28 15.73
N LEU A 263 -13.48 -9.32 14.79
CA LEU A 263 -14.68 -8.71 14.24
C LEU A 263 -14.66 -8.74 12.71
N PRO A 264 -15.76 -9.21 12.09
CA PRO A 264 -15.94 -8.95 10.67
C PRO A 264 -16.25 -7.47 10.45
N THR A 265 -15.51 -6.81 9.56
CA THR A 265 -15.85 -5.47 9.10
C THR A 265 -15.21 -5.17 7.76
N SER A 266 -16.00 -4.67 6.82
CA SER A 266 -15.54 -4.24 5.50
C SER A 266 -15.00 -2.81 5.46
N GLN A 267 -15.02 -2.08 6.58
CA GLN A 267 -14.72 -0.64 6.63
C GLN A 267 -13.48 -0.28 7.47
N PRO A 268 -12.71 0.74 7.04
CA PRO A 268 -11.47 1.23 7.68
C PRO A 268 -11.71 2.05 8.97
N PHE A 269 -12.96 2.38 9.34
CA PHE A 269 -13.31 3.00 10.63
C PHE A 269 -13.33 1.99 11.78
N VAL A 270 -12.35 1.08 11.74
CA VAL A 270 -12.18 -0.16 12.50
C VAL A 270 -12.27 0.14 14.01
N TYR A 271 -11.65 1.23 14.47
CA TYR A 271 -11.73 1.69 15.87
C TYR A 271 -13.15 2.06 16.34
N ALA A 272 -13.95 2.76 15.51
CA ALA A 272 -15.30 3.15 15.90
C ALA A 272 -16.24 1.94 16.01
N VAL A 273 -16.07 0.95 15.12
CA VAL A 273 -16.83 -0.31 15.16
C VAL A 273 -16.48 -1.11 16.40
N LEU A 274 -15.18 -1.25 16.70
CA LEU A 274 -14.71 -1.91 17.92
C LEU A 274 -15.25 -1.19 19.16
N THR A 275 -15.06 0.12 19.25
CA THR A 275 -15.46 0.95 20.40
C THR A 275 -16.96 0.88 20.62
N HIS A 276 -17.77 0.97 19.56
CA HIS A 276 -19.22 0.84 19.67
C HIS A 276 -19.63 -0.53 20.26
N LYS A 277 -18.99 -1.61 19.79
CA LYS A 277 -19.28 -2.97 20.23
C LYS A 277 -18.83 -3.23 21.67
N LEU A 278 -17.65 -2.74 22.05
CA LEU A 278 -17.11 -2.86 23.41
C LEU A 278 -17.85 -1.96 24.40
N LYS A 279 -18.32 -0.78 23.97
CA LYS A 279 -19.12 0.12 24.80
C LYS A 279 -20.41 -0.53 25.29
N ASN A 280 -21.07 -1.32 24.45
CA ASN A 280 -22.26 -2.09 24.84
C ASN A 280 -21.96 -3.17 25.91
N MET A 281 -20.68 -3.50 26.11
CA MET A 281 -20.20 -4.43 27.13
C MET A 281 -19.62 -3.70 28.36
N GLY A 282 -19.67 -2.36 28.37
CA GLY A 282 -19.01 -1.55 29.39
C GLY A 282 -17.51 -1.74 29.40
N ILE A 283 -16.89 -1.88 28.22
CA ILE A 283 -15.44 -2.02 28.02
C ILE A 283 -14.96 -0.83 27.20
N THR A 284 -13.93 -0.15 27.71
CA THR A 284 -13.26 0.95 27.02
C THR A 284 -11.89 0.48 26.54
N PRO A 285 -11.73 0.14 25.25
CA PRO A 285 -10.44 -0.36 24.78
C PRO A 285 -9.38 0.74 24.75
N THR A 286 -8.16 0.39 25.12
CA THR A 286 -6.96 1.22 24.93
C THR A 286 -5.94 0.48 24.06
N ASN A 287 -4.93 1.19 23.55
CA ASN A 287 -3.88 0.62 22.70
C ASN A 287 -4.40 -0.24 21.53
N VAL A 288 -5.50 0.17 20.90
CA VAL A 288 -6.14 -0.62 19.85
C VAL A 288 -5.23 -0.73 18.64
N ARG A 289 -4.91 -1.97 18.28
CA ARG A 289 -4.27 -2.34 17.02
C ARG A 289 -5.20 -3.27 16.27
N HIS A 290 -5.02 -3.35 14.96
CA HIS A 290 -5.75 -4.31 14.16
C HIS A 290 -4.89 -4.85 13.03
N ARG A 291 -5.20 -6.06 12.56
CA ARG A 291 -4.58 -6.64 11.39
C ARG A 291 -5.63 -7.28 10.49
N PRO A 292 -5.52 -7.15 9.16
CA PRO A 292 -6.30 -7.98 8.25
C PRO A 292 -6.09 -9.46 8.56
N MET A 293 -7.17 -10.24 8.54
CA MET A 293 -7.11 -11.70 8.53
C MET A 293 -6.45 -12.19 7.24
N PHE A 294 -5.96 -13.42 7.28
CA PHE A 294 -5.23 -14.07 6.17
C PHE A 294 -6.13 -14.60 5.04
N PHE A 295 -7.41 -14.19 4.96
CA PHE A 295 -8.34 -14.57 3.90
C PHE A 295 -8.53 -13.44 2.86
N HIS A 296 -8.78 -13.77 1.60
CA HIS A 296 -8.94 -12.78 0.52
C HIS A 296 -10.42 -12.47 0.18
N LYS A 297 -11.36 -13.38 0.47
CA LYS A 297 -12.78 -13.23 0.06
C LYS A 297 -13.56 -12.22 0.90
N THR A 298 -13.26 -12.15 2.19
CA THR A 298 -13.96 -11.29 3.15
C THR A 298 -12.96 -10.39 3.88
N PRO A 299 -13.15 -9.05 3.85
CA PRO A 299 -12.36 -8.15 4.68
C PRO A 299 -12.70 -8.41 6.14
N ASN A 300 -11.84 -9.16 6.81
CA ASN A 300 -11.95 -9.48 8.24
C ASN A 300 -10.74 -8.93 8.97
N PHE A 301 -10.96 -8.48 10.20
CA PHE A 301 -9.91 -7.89 11.02
C PHE A 301 -9.86 -8.55 12.39
N ILE A 302 -8.64 -8.78 12.85
CA ILE A 302 -8.34 -9.16 14.23
C ILE A 302 -7.94 -7.88 14.95
N PHE A 303 -8.58 -7.61 16.08
CA PHE A 303 -8.34 -6.43 16.90
C PHE A 303 -7.60 -6.84 18.16
N PHE A 304 -6.50 -6.18 18.44
CA PHE A 304 -5.73 -6.32 19.67
C PHE A 304 -5.97 -5.05 20.49
N PHE A 305 -6.29 -5.20 21.77
CA PHE A 305 -6.55 -4.04 22.62
C PHE A 305 -6.27 -4.38 24.08
N ASP A 306 -6.08 -3.31 24.84
CA ASP A 306 -5.94 -3.32 26.28
C ASP A 306 -7.19 -2.77 26.97
N VAL A 307 -7.26 -3.05 28.27
CA VAL A 307 -8.25 -2.49 29.18
C VAL A 307 -7.50 -2.01 30.41
N GLU A 308 -7.73 -0.75 30.81
CA GLU A 308 -7.01 -0.15 31.94
C GLU A 308 -7.62 -0.57 33.29
N SER A 309 -8.94 -0.71 33.35
CA SER A 309 -9.64 -1.04 34.59
C SER A 309 -9.59 -2.54 34.89
N ALA A 310 -9.23 -2.88 36.13
CA ALA A 310 -9.31 -4.24 36.63
C ALA A 310 -10.74 -4.82 36.54
N GLU A 311 -11.75 -3.98 36.71
CA GLU A 311 -13.15 -4.39 36.58
C GLU A 311 -13.51 -4.71 35.11
N GLU A 312 -13.07 -3.88 34.17
CA GLU A 312 -13.24 -4.16 32.73
C GLU A 312 -12.50 -5.43 32.31
N LYS A 313 -11.30 -5.65 32.88
CA LYS A 313 -10.52 -6.88 32.67
C LYS A 313 -11.27 -8.12 33.16
N GLU A 314 -11.90 -8.06 34.34
CA GLU A 314 -12.70 -9.15 34.87
C GLU A 314 -13.95 -9.40 34.00
N ARG A 315 -14.65 -8.35 33.57
CA ARG A 315 -15.79 -8.46 32.63
C ARG A 315 -15.36 -9.09 31.32
N LEU A 316 -14.22 -8.68 30.78
CA LEU A 316 -13.64 -9.22 29.55
C LEU A 316 -13.26 -10.69 29.74
N GLN A 317 -12.62 -11.06 30.84
CA GLN A 317 -12.30 -12.47 31.16
C GLN A 317 -13.55 -13.35 31.24
N LYS A 318 -14.67 -12.85 31.78
CA LYS A 318 -15.96 -13.55 31.76
C LYS A 318 -16.56 -13.71 30.36
N LYS A 319 -16.12 -12.90 29.39
CA LYS A 319 -16.58 -12.90 27.98
C LYS A 319 -15.61 -13.60 27.02
N ILE A 320 -14.35 -13.74 27.39
CA ILE A 320 -13.37 -14.56 26.67
C ILE A 320 -13.93 -15.97 26.55
N PHE A 321 -13.83 -16.57 25.36
CA PHE A 321 -14.37 -17.90 25.12
C PHE A 321 -13.74 -18.91 26.09
N ALA A 322 -14.52 -19.91 26.51
CA ALA A 322 -14.01 -21.02 27.30
C ALA A 322 -13.19 -21.95 26.40
N GLU A 323 -12.00 -22.33 26.86
CA GLU A 323 -11.03 -23.11 26.07
C GLU A 323 -11.67 -24.37 25.47
N GLU A 324 -12.57 -25.05 26.19
CA GLU A 324 -13.28 -26.25 25.74
C GLU A 324 -14.02 -26.14 24.38
N LYS A 325 -14.29 -24.92 23.89
CA LYS A 325 -14.99 -24.67 22.61
C LYS A 325 -14.07 -24.17 21.49
N TRP A 326 -12.76 -24.22 21.69
CA TRP A 326 -11.82 -23.56 20.78
C TRP A 326 -11.87 -24.11 19.34
N THR A 327 -12.08 -25.40 19.13
CA THR A 327 -12.16 -26.01 17.78
C THR A 327 -13.35 -25.46 17.00
N GLN A 328 -14.49 -25.27 17.67
CA GLN A 328 -15.70 -24.70 17.07
C GLN A 328 -15.54 -23.22 16.68
N VAL A 329 -14.68 -22.48 17.40
CA VAL A 329 -14.45 -21.06 17.18
C VAL A 329 -13.39 -20.82 16.10
N PHE A 330 -12.26 -21.53 16.19
CA PHE A 330 -11.12 -21.33 15.30
C PHE A 330 -11.17 -22.14 14.02
N ASN A 331 -12.08 -23.11 13.86
CA ASN A 331 -12.16 -23.80 12.58
C ASN A 331 -12.46 -22.82 11.45
N PHE A 332 -12.00 -23.22 10.27
CA PHE A 332 -12.05 -22.44 9.06
C PHE A 332 -13.47 -21.93 8.76
N SER A 333 -14.47 -22.81 8.80
CA SER A 333 -15.87 -22.44 8.50
C SER A 333 -16.40 -21.35 9.44
N SER A 334 -16.04 -21.38 10.72
CA SER A 334 -16.45 -20.36 11.70
C SER A 334 -15.78 -19.01 11.46
N LEU A 335 -14.47 -19.02 11.17
CA LEU A 335 -13.72 -17.80 10.86
C LEU A 335 -14.14 -17.17 9.53
N GLU A 336 -14.46 -17.99 8.53
CA GLU A 336 -14.99 -17.54 7.23
C GLU A 336 -16.41 -16.97 7.35
N LYS A 337 -17.27 -17.60 8.17
CA LYS A 337 -18.63 -17.14 8.47
C LYS A 337 -18.68 -15.85 9.30
N ASN A 338 -17.54 -15.26 9.61
CA ASN A 338 -17.48 -13.93 10.19
C ASN A 338 -18.11 -13.85 11.60
N SER A 339 -18.11 -14.94 12.35
CA SER A 339 -18.63 -14.88 13.72
C SER A 339 -17.64 -14.12 14.62
N PRO A 340 -18.08 -13.08 15.35
CA PRO A 340 -17.22 -12.36 16.26
C PRO A 340 -16.99 -13.15 17.55
N PHE A 341 -15.75 -13.20 18.04
CA PHE A 341 -15.41 -13.89 19.29
C PHE A 341 -14.27 -13.21 20.05
N PHE A 342 -14.22 -13.42 21.37
CA PHE A 342 -13.23 -12.87 22.29
C PHE A 342 -12.24 -13.92 22.74
N ALA A 343 -10.96 -13.60 22.72
CA ALA A 343 -9.88 -14.55 22.96
C ALA A 343 -8.72 -13.89 23.71
N LYS A 344 -7.91 -14.70 24.42
CA LYS A 344 -6.60 -14.23 24.92
C LYS A 344 -5.73 -13.82 23.74
N ALA A 345 -5.04 -12.68 23.81
CA ALA A 345 -4.14 -12.19 22.76
C ALA A 345 -3.25 -13.30 22.17
N MET A 346 -3.17 -13.36 20.84
CA MET A 346 -2.36 -14.31 20.07
C MET A 346 -1.74 -13.61 18.86
N SER A 347 -0.57 -14.05 18.45
CA SER A 347 0.01 -13.66 17.18
C SER A 347 -0.83 -14.17 15.99
N ALA A 348 -0.72 -13.50 14.85
CA ALA A 348 -1.39 -13.93 13.62
C ALA A 348 -0.97 -15.35 13.19
N ALA A 349 0.28 -15.71 13.48
CA ALA A 349 0.84 -17.04 13.25
C ALA A 349 0.15 -18.10 14.11
N GLU A 350 0.03 -17.87 15.42
CA GLU A 350 -0.69 -18.78 16.33
C GLU A 350 -2.15 -18.93 15.94
N ILE A 351 -2.82 -17.85 15.54
CA ILE A 351 -4.22 -17.90 15.08
C ILE A 351 -4.33 -18.76 13.82
N PHE A 352 -3.38 -18.61 12.88
CA PHE A 352 -3.35 -19.39 11.65
C PHE A 352 -3.15 -20.89 11.92
N LEU A 353 -2.18 -21.25 12.75
CA LEU A 353 -1.93 -22.66 13.13
C LEU A 353 -3.11 -23.26 13.91
N THR A 354 -3.64 -22.51 14.88
CA THR A 354 -4.83 -22.91 15.64
C THR A 354 -6.00 -23.18 14.71
N MET A 355 -6.19 -22.35 13.68
CA MET A 355 -7.25 -22.57 12.69
C MET A 355 -7.04 -23.88 11.92
N LEU A 356 -5.84 -24.15 11.42
CA LEU A 356 -5.57 -25.38 10.66
C LEU A 356 -5.90 -26.62 11.49
N VAL A 357 -5.39 -26.68 12.72
CA VAL A 357 -5.61 -27.82 13.62
C VAL A 357 -7.08 -27.92 14.02
N ALA A 358 -7.74 -26.80 14.39
CA ALA A 358 -9.17 -26.78 14.70
C ALA A 358 -10.02 -27.31 13.54
N THR A 359 -9.68 -26.92 12.31
CA THR A 359 -10.41 -27.33 11.11
C THR A 359 -10.27 -28.83 10.85
N ARG A 360 -9.07 -29.38 11.03
CA ARG A 360 -8.84 -30.83 10.94
C ARG A 360 -9.69 -31.58 11.95
N ILE A 361 -9.56 -31.23 13.23
CA ILE A 361 -10.26 -31.93 14.34
C ILE A 361 -11.78 -31.91 14.10
N GLU A 362 -12.33 -30.76 13.70
CA GLU A 362 -13.76 -30.62 13.43
C GLU A 362 -14.21 -31.45 12.22
N ASN A 363 -13.42 -31.49 11.14
CA ASN A 363 -13.74 -32.27 9.94
C ASN A 363 -13.64 -33.78 10.17
N ASP A 364 -12.65 -34.21 10.95
CA ASP A 364 -12.41 -35.63 11.24
C ASP A 364 -13.40 -36.16 12.29
N GLY A 365 -14.22 -35.28 12.88
CA GLY A 365 -15.14 -35.62 13.97
C GLY A 365 -14.41 -36.12 15.22
N GLU A 366 -13.13 -35.81 15.34
CA GLU A 366 -12.32 -36.22 16.47
C GLU A 366 -12.78 -35.46 17.72
N THR A 367 -13.05 -36.19 18.79
CA THR A 367 -13.36 -35.61 20.11
C THR A 367 -12.09 -35.14 20.82
N GLY A 368 -11.08 -34.68 20.07
CA GLY A 368 -9.77 -34.18 20.53
C GLY A 368 -9.84 -32.96 21.48
N ALA A 369 -11.05 -32.57 21.91
CA ALA A 369 -11.35 -31.54 22.88
C ALA A 369 -10.80 -31.80 24.30
N SER A 370 -10.16 -32.94 24.56
CA SER A 370 -9.52 -33.20 25.87
C SER A 370 -8.16 -32.52 26.01
N GLU A 371 -7.49 -32.16 24.92
CA GLU A 371 -6.17 -31.56 24.96
C GLU A 371 -6.24 -30.03 24.83
N SER A 372 -5.29 -29.35 25.46
CA SER A 372 -5.25 -27.89 25.46
C SER A 372 -4.96 -27.37 24.05
N ARG A 373 -5.67 -26.34 23.61
CA ARG A 373 -5.45 -25.65 22.32
C ARG A 373 -3.98 -25.31 22.10
N MET A 374 -3.30 -24.79 23.14
CA MET A 374 -1.89 -24.42 23.06
C MET A 374 -0.99 -25.62 22.78
N GLN A 375 -1.29 -26.80 23.34
CA GLN A 375 -0.49 -28.00 23.12
C GLN A 375 -0.64 -28.47 21.68
N LEU A 376 -1.87 -28.55 21.19
CA LEU A 376 -2.17 -29.03 19.84
C LEU A 376 -1.74 -28.06 18.73
N ALA A 377 -1.88 -26.75 18.96
CA ALA A 377 -1.49 -25.73 17.98
C ALA A 377 0.03 -25.55 17.85
N ASP A 378 0.81 -26.00 18.85
CA ASP A 378 2.27 -26.00 18.82
C ASP A 378 2.88 -27.36 18.44
N ASP A 379 2.07 -28.43 18.40
CA ASP A 379 2.52 -29.75 18.01
C ASP A 379 2.76 -29.83 16.49
N ARG A 380 4.03 -29.99 16.12
CA ARG A 380 4.46 -30.09 14.72
C ARG A 380 3.79 -31.25 13.98
N GLU A 381 3.48 -32.35 14.66
CA GLU A 381 2.83 -33.50 14.05
C GLU A 381 1.36 -33.22 13.77
N GLU A 382 0.65 -32.56 14.69
CA GLU A 382 -0.75 -32.17 14.47
C GLU A 382 -0.89 -31.12 13.36
N ILE A 383 0.04 -30.15 13.31
CA ILE A 383 0.08 -29.19 12.20
C ILE A 383 0.35 -29.93 10.87
N ARG A 384 1.29 -30.88 10.86
CA ARG A 384 1.59 -31.69 9.67
C ARG A 384 0.36 -32.45 9.18
N LYS A 385 -0.36 -33.13 10.09
CA LYS A 385 -1.61 -33.82 9.77
C LYS A 385 -2.67 -32.87 9.22
N ALA A 386 -2.83 -31.69 9.82
CA ALA A 386 -3.78 -30.68 9.36
C ALA A 386 -3.48 -30.16 7.94
N MET A 387 -2.20 -30.13 7.55
CA MET A 387 -1.78 -29.76 6.19
C MET A 387 -1.96 -30.87 5.16
N GLN A 388 -2.18 -32.11 5.60
CA GLN A 388 -2.36 -33.27 4.73
C GLN A 388 -3.85 -33.66 4.56
N THR A 389 -4.76 -32.96 5.23
CA THR A 389 -6.21 -33.23 5.13
C THR A 389 -6.74 -32.96 3.72
N GLU A 390 -7.70 -33.75 3.24
CA GLU A 390 -8.24 -33.66 1.87
C GLU A 390 -8.78 -32.26 1.52
N ASN A 391 -9.37 -31.55 2.48
CA ASN A 391 -9.95 -30.22 2.29
C ASN A 391 -8.93 -29.07 2.36
N PHE A 392 -7.64 -29.36 2.52
CA PHE A 392 -6.62 -28.32 2.69
C PHE A 392 -6.47 -27.41 1.46
N TYR A 393 -6.70 -27.94 0.25
CA TYR A 393 -6.72 -27.14 -0.98
C TYR A 393 -7.80 -26.04 -0.97
N GLU A 394 -8.93 -26.29 -0.31
CA GLU A 394 -9.98 -25.28 -0.15
C GLU A 394 -9.46 -24.11 0.70
N ILE A 395 -8.79 -24.42 1.82
CA ILE A 395 -8.15 -23.42 2.70
C ILE A 395 -7.10 -22.64 1.92
N GLU A 396 -6.21 -23.29 1.18
CA GLU A 396 -5.16 -22.60 0.42
C GLU A 396 -5.74 -21.66 -0.65
N SER A 397 -6.83 -22.06 -1.30
CA SER A 397 -7.45 -21.28 -2.37
C SER A 397 -7.94 -19.92 -1.91
N ILE A 398 -8.37 -19.80 -0.64
CA ILE A 398 -8.99 -18.61 -0.06
C ILE A 398 -8.02 -17.69 0.70
N LEU A 399 -6.77 -18.11 0.88
CA LEU A 399 -5.78 -17.29 1.55
C LEU A 399 -5.43 -16.07 0.70
N ASN A 400 -5.12 -14.96 1.37
CA ASN A 400 -4.50 -13.80 0.73
C ASN A 400 -2.97 -14.00 0.63
N ALA A 401 -2.25 -13.00 0.11
CA ALA A 401 -0.80 -13.09 -0.06
C ALA A 401 -0.04 -13.35 1.25
N ASP A 402 -0.49 -12.76 2.37
CA ASP A 402 0.09 -12.97 3.69
C ASP A 402 -0.18 -14.39 4.21
N GLY A 403 -1.42 -14.86 4.06
CA GLY A 403 -1.80 -16.23 4.42
C GLY A 403 -1.01 -17.28 3.66
N LYS A 404 -0.86 -17.12 2.35
CA LYS A 404 -0.04 -18.01 1.51
C LYS A 404 1.42 -18.01 1.94
N ARG A 405 1.98 -16.84 2.25
CA ARG A 405 3.35 -16.73 2.76
C ARG A 405 3.53 -17.47 4.08
N MET A 406 2.60 -17.33 5.04
CA MET A 406 2.64 -18.09 6.28
C MET A 406 2.57 -19.58 6.02
N LEU A 407 1.67 -20.01 5.15
CA LEU A 407 1.54 -21.41 4.76
C LEU A 407 2.84 -21.98 4.18
N ASP A 408 3.46 -21.27 3.25
CA ASP A 408 4.72 -21.68 2.62
C ASP A 408 5.86 -21.78 3.64
N LEU A 409 5.94 -20.83 4.59
CA LEU A 409 6.94 -20.87 5.66
C LEU A 409 6.81 -22.12 6.51
N TYR A 410 5.58 -22.48 6.91
CA TYR A 410 5.34 -23.68 7.71
C TYR A 410 5.49 -24.97 6.92
N ARG A 411 5.11 -24.98 5.63
CA ARG A 411 5.36 -26.14 4.77
C ARG A 411 6.86 -26.45 4.68
N ARG A 412 7.69 -25.43 4.47
CA ARG A 412 9.16 -25.61 4.47
C ARG A 412 9.65 -26.12 5.82
N ASP A 413 9.26 -25.49 6.93
CA ASP A 413 9.67 -25.93 8.27
C ASP A 413 9.28 -27.39 8.57
N LEU A 414 8.10 -27.85 8.13
CA LEU A 414 7.57 -29.16 8.50
C LEU A 414 7.95 -30.32 7.58
N PHE A 415 8.29 -30.04 6.32
CA PHE A 415 8.48 -31.05 5.27
C PHE A 415 9.86 -31.02 4.60
N GLU A 416 10.66 -29.97 4.79
CA GLU A 416 12.06 -29.88 4.35
C GLU A 416 12.99 -30.03 5.57
#